data_AF-A0A960SQ67-F1
#
_entry.id   AF-A0A960SQ67-F1
#
_cell.length_a   1.000
_cell.length_b   1.000
_cell.length_c   1.000
_cell.angle_alpha   90.00
_cell.angle_beta   90.00
_cell.angle_gamma   90.00
#
_symmetry.space_group_name_H-M   'P 1'
#
loop_
_entity.id
_entity.type
_entity.pdbx_description
1 polymer ?
#
loop_
_entity_poly.entity_id
_entity_poly.type
_entity_poly.pdbx_seq_one_letter_code
_entity_poly.pdbx_strand_id
1 'polypeptide(L)'
;MTSPPLEDGAVRLEAGRILEVGRWEDLRRRGGSTCHDLGDVALLPGLVNAHCHLAYTCLAGSIPPPSSFTGWIHSIKAAKDTCSEAELQASWRQGAEMLLRNGVTTVGDAEAFPGLLPGTARATPLQVLPFLELIRIRADLDAMEPVHQVRETLARLGRAGLRAGLSPHAPYSTTPALLRACARESAANRLRLMIHVAESREEFDMFLRGRGPLHDWLQANGRDVSDCD
;
A
#
# COMPACT_ATOMS: atom_id res chain seq x y z
N MET A 1 13.56 19.91 -3.66
CA MET A 1 12.95 21.22 -3.37
C MET A 1 13.18 22.13 -4.56
N THR A 2 12.19 22.91 -4.98
CA THR A 2 12.25 23.79 -6.16
C THR A 2 12.54 25.25 -5.83
N SER A 3 12.45 25.64 -4.55
CA SER A 3 12.76 26.97 -4.03
C SER A 3 13.09 26.92 -2.52
N PRO A 4 13.65 27.99 -1.94
CA PRO A 4 13.75 28.15 -0.49
C PRO A 4 12.38 28.17 0.20
N PRO A 5 12.32 27.93 1.52
CA PRO A 5 11.12 28.16 2.33
C PRO A 5 10.64 29.61 2.23
N LEU A 6 9.32 29.80 2.34
CA LEU A 6 8.71 31.12 2.34
C LEU A 6 8.47 31.57 3.78
N GLU A 7 9.31 32.48 4.27
CA GLU A 7 9.12 33.11 5.58
C GLU A 7 7.91 34.05 5.56
N ASP A 8 7.15 34.06 6.67
CA ASP A 8 5.88 34.79 6.79
C ASP A 8 4.93 34.48 5.61
N GLY A 9 4.88 33.19 5.26
CA GLY A 9 4.09 32.67 4.15
C GLY A 9 2.64 32.40 4.53
N ALA A 10 1.74 32.50 3.56
CA ALA A 10 0.35 32.13 3.69
C ALA A 10 -0.13 31.30 2.50
N VAL A 11 -1.15 30.48 2.76
CA VAL A 11 -1.82 29.66 1.76
C VAL A 11 -3.30 30.02 1.76
N ARG A 12 -3.82 30.41 0.60
CA ARG A 12 -5.25 30.68 0.42
C ARG A 12 -5.93 29.45 -0.14
N LEU A 13 -7.01 29.04 0.52
CA LEU A 13 -7.80 27.86 0.15
C LEU A 13 -9.17 28.27 -0.36
N GLU A 14 -9.68 27.56 -1.35
CA GLU A 14 -11.06 27.65 -1.82
C GLU A 14 -11.59 26.24 -2.12
N ALA A 15 -12.72 25.87 -1.52
CA ALA A 15 -13.36 24.56 -1.68
C ALA A 15 -12.37 23.36 -1.56
N GLY A 16 -11.46 23.41 -0.59
CA GLY A 16 -10.46 22.37 -0.32
C GLY A 16 -9.28 22.33 -1.30
N ARG A 17 -9.12 23.35 -2.15
CA ARG A 17 -7.98 23.49 -3.09
C ARG A 17 -7.12 24.68 -2.72
N ILE A 18 -5.83 24.56 -2.97
CA ILE A 18 -4.89 25.68 -2.89
C ILE A 18 -5.16 26.61 -4.07
N LEU A 19 -5.58 27.84 -3.77
CA LEU A 19 -5.81 28.89 -4.75
C LEU A 19 -4.55 29.71 -4.99
N GLU A 20 -3.81 30.02 -3.92
CA GLU A 20 -2.61 30.85 -3.99
C GLU A 20 -1.67 30.55 -2.82
N VAL A 21 -0.36 30.64 -3.05
CA VAL A 21 0.70 30.55 -2.05
C VAL A 21 1.60 31.77 -2.24
N GLY A 22 1.92 32.48 -1.16
CA GLY A 22 2.65 33.73 -1.24
C GLY A 22 2.90 34.31 0.15
N ARG A 23 3.57 35.46 0.22
CA ARG A 23 3.81 36.12 1.51
C ARG A 23 2.49 36.60 2.08
N TRP A 24 2.36 36.56 3.40
CA TRP A 24 1.17 37.05 4.09
C TRP A 24 0.82 38.49 3.69
N GLU A 25 1.82 39.36 3.59
CA GLU A 25 1.64 40.76 3.19
C GLU A 25 0.99 40.93 1.81
N ASP A 26 1.28 40.03 0.87
CA ASP A 26 0.72 40.05 -0.48
C ASP A 26 -0.70 39.50 -0.52
N LEU A 27 -0.95 38.44 0.24
CA LEU A 27 -2.24 37.75 0.28
C LEU A 27 -3.30 38.51 1.09
N ARG A 28 -2.93 39.10 2.24
CA ARG A 28 -3.88 39.82 3.12
C ARG A 28 -4.57 41.00 2.44
N ARG A 29 -3.89 41.64 1.48
CA ARG A 29 -4.40 42.79 0.72
C ARG A 29 -5.55 42.42 -0.22
N ARG A 30 -5.70 41.14 -0.57
CA ARG A 30 -6.71 40.67 -1.52
C ARG A 30 -8.10 40.48 -0.90
N GLY A 31 -8.22 40.54 0.43
CA GLY A 31 -9.47 40.28 1.15
C GLY A 31 -9.88 38.80 1.15
N GLY A 32 -10.84 38.43 2.00
CA GLY A 32 -11.32 37.05 2.20
C GLY A 32 -11.67 36.78 3.66
N SER A 33 -12.54 35.81 3.91
CA SER A 33 -13.00 35.47 5.26
C SER A 33 -12.18 34.35 5.91
N THR A 34 -11.93 34.57 7.20
CA THR A 34 -11.24 33.71 8.18
C THR A 34 -9.77 33.45 7.89
N CYS A 35 -8.91 34.22 8.56
CA CYS A 35 -7.47 33.93 8.64
C CYS A 35 -7.20 33.09 9.88
N HIS A 36 -6.47 31.99 9.72
CA HIS A 36 -5.96 31.19 10.82
C HIS A 36 -4.45 31.41 10.90
N ASP A 37 -4.02 32.18 11.88
CA ASP A 37 -2.60 32.32 12.21
C ASP A 37 -2.14 31.05 12.92
N LEU A 38 -1.17 30.35 12.33
CA LEU A 38 -0.64 29.10 12.86
C LEU A 38 0.57 29.34 13.78
N GLY A 39 1.00 30.59 13.97
CA GLY A 39 2.18 30.94 14.74
C GLY A 39 3.49 30.52 14.08
N ASP A 40 4.50 30.23 14.90
CA ASP A 40 5.83 29.84 14.43
C ASP A 40 5.87 28.35 14.05
N VAL A 41 5.32 28.03 12.88
CA VAL A 41 5.28 26.67 12.34
C VAL A 41 5.69 26.64 10.86
N ALA A 42 6.21 25.49 10.43
CA ALA A 42 6.37 25.18 9.02
C ALA A 42 5.11 24.51 8.47
N LEU A 43 4.48 25.11 7.47
CA LEU A 43 3.41 24.46 6.72
C LEU A 43 4.00 23.67 5.55
N LEU A 44 3.72 22.37 5.52
CA LEU A 44 4.17 21.45 4.47
C LEU A 44 2.97 20.77 3.82
N PRO A 45 3.10 20.28 2.58
CA PRO A 45 2.15 19.31 2.05
C PRO A 45 2.04 18.10 2.99
N GLY A 46 0.83 17.53 3.10
CA GLY A 46 0.66 16.27 3.79
C GLY A 46 1.53 15.18 3.19
N LEU A 47 2.10 14.33 4.04
CA LEU A 47 3.01 13.27 3.61
C LEU A 47 2.25 12.20 2.85
N VAL A 48 2.92 11.61 1.86
CA VAL A 48 2.41 10.46 1.10
C VAL A 48 3.18 9.24 1.54
N ASN A 49 2.51 8.31 2.24
CA ASN A 49 3.07 6.99 2.47
C ASN A 49 2.78 6.11 1.25
N ALA A 50 3.77 5.92 0.38
CA ALA A 50 3.56 5.24 -0.89
C ALA A 50 3.25 3.73 -0.75
N HIS A 51 3.56 3.11 0.39
CA HIS A 51 3.39 1.68 0.61
C HIS A 51 3.30 1.35 2.11
N CYS A 52 2.26 0.64 2.51
CA CYS A 52 2.19 -0.05 3.80
C CYS A 52 1.21 -1.24 3.75
N HIS A 53 1.08 -1.94 4.88
CA HIS A 53 0.02 -2.92 5.13
C HIS A 53 -0.76 -2.52 6.38
N LEU A 54 -1.87 -1.79 6.23
CA LEU A 54 -2.64 -1.27 7.36
C LEU A 54 -3.22 -2.38 8.24
N ALA A 55 -3.68 -3.48 7.65
CA ALA A 55 -4.23 -4.62 8.37
C ALA A 55 -3.23 -5.27 9.35
N TYR A 56 -1.93 -5.05 9.18
CA TYR A 56 -0.88 -5.66 10.01
C TYR A 56 -0.40 -4.77 11.15
N THR A 57 -1.01 -3.59 11.36
CA THR A 57 -0.62 -2.65 12.43
C THR A 57 -0.56 -3.31 13.81
N CYS A 58 -1.50 -4.20 14.14
CA CYS A 58 -1.54 -4.93 15.42
C CYS A 58 -0.38 -5.90 15.62
N LEU A 59 0.36 -6.25 14.56
CA LEU A 59 1.51 -7.16 14.60
C LEU A 59 2.83 -6.43 14.88
N ALA A 60 2.80 -5.10 14.98
CA ALA A 60 3.98 -4.29 15.29
C ALA A 60 4.60 -4.74 16.63
N GLY A 61 5.84 -5.23 16.56
CA GLY A 61 6.58 -5.73 17.72
C GLY A 61 6.23 -7.17 18.15
N SER A 62 5.26 -7.83 17.51
CA SER A 62 4.86 -9.20 17.85
C SER A 62 5.77 -10.27 17.24
N ILE A 63 6.42 -9.96 16.12
CA ILE A 63 7.33 -10.88 15.43
C ILE A 63 8.76 -10.53 15.84
N PRO A 64 9.50 -11.44 16.50
CA PRO A 64 10.89 -11.19 16.87
C PRO A 64 11.75 -11.06 15.60
N PRO A 65 12.88 -10.32 15.66
CA PRO A 65 13.80 -10.22 14.54
C PRO A 65 14.19 -11.61 14.00
N PRO A 66 13.82 -11.94 12.75
CA PRO A 66 14.02 -13.27 12.20
C PRO A 66 15.46 -13.45 11.73
N SER A 67 15.98 -14.67 11.79
CA SER A 67 17.32 -15.01 11.30
C SER A 67 17.43 -15.10 9.77
N SER A 68 16.29 -15.12 9.08
CA SER A 68 16.16 -15.26 7.62
C SER A 68 14.87 -14.60 7.12
N PHE A 69 14.85 -14.21 5.86
CA PHE A 69 13.66 -13.66 5.22
C PHE A 69 12.57 -14.73 5.04
N THR A 70 12.94 -15.96 4.67
CA THR A 70 11.99 -17.09 4.65
C THR A 70 11.39 -17.36 6.03
N GLY A 71 12.21 -17.31 7.09
CA GLY A 71 11.74 -17.43 8.47
C GLY A 71 10.76 -16.31 8.85
N TRP A 72 11.02 -15.08 8.43
CA TRP A 72 10.10 -13.96 8.60
C TRP A 72 8.75 -14.23 7.93
N ILE A 73 8.74 -14.68 6.67
CA ILE A 73 7.51 -15.02 5.92
C ILE A 73 6.67 -16.04 6.69
N HIS A 74 7.31 -17.07 7.24
CA HIS A 74 6.61 -18.06 8.08
C HIS A 74 5.99 -17.42 9.32
N SER A 75 6.74 -16.56 10.03
CA SER A 75 6.24 -15.89 11.24
C SER A 75 5.08 -14.95 10.95
N ILE A 76 5.15 -14.13 9.89
CA ILE A 76 4.05 -13.22 9.53
C ILE A 76 2.82 -13.99 9.05
N LYS A 77 3.00 -15.08 8.28
CA LYS A 77 1.90 -15.95 7.90
C LYS A 77 1.22 -16.56 9.12
N ALA A 78 1.99 -17.13 10.05
CA ALA A 78 1.45 -17.73 11.26
C ALA A 78 0.71 -16.70 12.12
N ALA A 79 1.25 -15.49 12.27
CA ALA A 79 0.58 -14.42 13.00
C ALA A 79 -0.75 -14.02 12.35
N LYS A 80 -0.76 -13.83 11.03
CA LYS A 80 -1.98 -13.49 10.25
C LYS A 80 -3.07 -14.55 10.42
N ASP A 81 -2.71 -15.83 10.41
CA ASP A 81 -3.66 -16.94 10.53
C ASP A 81 -4.36 -16.99 11.91
N THR A 82 -3.84 -16.27 12.92
CA THR A 82 -4.46 -16.15 14.25
C THR A 82 -5.40 -14.96 14.43
N CYS A 83 -5.38 -13.99 13.50
CA CYS A 83 -6.19 -12.78 13.62
C CYS A 83 -7.62 -13.02 13.11
N SER A 84 -8.60 -12.63 13.92
CA SER A 84 -9.99 -12.52 13.50
C SER A 84 -10.22 -11.30 12.59
N GLU A 85 -11.31 -11.31 11.82
CA GLU A 85 -11.68 -10.16 10.98
C GLU A 85 -11.85 -8.87 11.80
N ALA A 86 -12.43 -8.97 13.01
CA ALA A 86 -12.62 -7.83 13.90
C ALA A 86 -11.29 -7.21 14.36
N GLU A 87 -10.29 -8.05 14.67
CA GLU A 87 -8.94 -7.59 15.02
C GLU A 87 -8.25 -6.94 13.82
N LEU A 88 -8.41 -7.49 12.61
CA LEU A 88 -7.86 -6.88 11.40
C LEU A 88 -8.51 -5.52 11.08
N GLN A 89 -9.83 -5.38 11.28
CA GLN A 89 -10.51 -4.09 11.15
C GLN A 89 -10.02 -3.06 12.17
N ALA A 90 -9.83 -3.46 13.43
CA ALA A 90 -9.30 -2.59 14.48
C ALA A 90 -7.85 -2.19 14.19
N SER A 91 -7.02 -3.15 13.78
CA SER A 91 -5.64 -2.96 13.33
C SER A 91 -5.56 -1.94 12.18
N TRP A 92 -6.38 -2.12 11.15
CA TRP A 92 -6.42 -1.21 10.01
C TRP A 92 -6.75 0.23 10.44
N ARG A 93 -7.78 0.41 11.28
CA ARG A 93 -8.20 1.73 11.78
C ARG A 93 -7.10 2.39 12.62
N GLN A 94 -6.48 1.62 13.51
CA GLN A 94 -5.34 2.08 14.30
C GLN A 94 -4.19 2.56 13.39
N GLY A 95 -3.86 1.81 12.34
CA GLY A 95 -2.84 2.20 11.36
C GLY A 95 -3.17 3.51 10.66
N ALA A 96 -4.42 3.67 10.22
CA ALA A 96 -4.87 4.91 9.58
C ALA A 96 -4.79 6.12 10.52
N GLU A 97 -5.15 5.96 11.79
CA GLU A 97 -5.01 6.99 12.82
C GLU A 97 -3.54 7.35 13.10
N MET A 98 -2.66 6.34 13.17
CA MET A 98 -1.22 6.55 13.34
C MET A 98 -0.63 7.36 12.18
N LEU A 99 -1.02 7.06 10.94
CA LEU A 99 -0.58 7.81 9.77
C LEU A 99 -1.00 9.28 9.85
N LEU A 100 -2.27 9.56 10.13
CA LEU A 100 -2.78 10.93 10.26
C LEU A 100 -2.07 11.72 11.37
N ARG A 101 -1.85 11.10 12.53
CA ARG A 101 -1.12 11.72 13.66
C ARG A 101 0.33 12.09 13.31
N ASN A 102 0.91 11.43 12.31
CA ASN A 102 2.28 11.69 11.83
C ASN A 102 2.30 12.50 10.52
N GLY A 103 1.21 13.20 10.20
CA GLY A 103 1.15 14.11 9.05
C GLY A 103 0.97 13.44 7.69
N VAL A 104 0.72 12.12 7.65
CA VAL A 104 0.40 11.40 6.40
C VAL A 104 -1.07 11.64 6.06
N THR A 105 -1.32 12.16 4.86
CA THR A 105 -2.68 12.42 4.35
C THR A 105 -3.08 11.50 3.22
N THR A 106 -2.13 10.79 2.61
CA THR A 106 -2.38 9.83 1.54
C THR A 106 -1.54 8.58 1.72
N VAL A 107 -2.14 7.42 1.51
CA VAL A 107 -1.46 6.12 1.63
C VAL A 107 -1.77 5.18 0.48
N GLY A 108 -0.75 4.47 -0.01
CA GLY A 108 -0.90 3.25 -0.80
C GLY A 108 -0.89 2.04 0.13
N ASP A 109 -2.01 1.33 0.24
CA ASP A 109 -2.18 0.20 1.16
C ASP A 109 -2.21 -1.11 0.38
N ALA A 110 -1.25 -2.01 0.62
CA ALA A 110 -1.24 -3.36 0.07
C ALA A 110 -2.20 -4.23 0.89
N GLU A 111 -3.42 -4.40 0.35
CA GLU A 111 -4.56 -4.97 1.06
C GLU A 111 -4.75 -6.45 0.72
N ALA A 112 -4.49 -7.30 1.69
CA ALA A 112 -4.72 -8.75 1.62
C ALA A 112 -6.16 -9.14 1.98
N PHE A 113 -6.92 -8.25 2.63
CA PHE A 113 -8.27 -8.50 3.13
C PHE A 113 -9.26 -7.45 2.57
N PRO A 114 -9.59 -7.50 1.26
CA PRO A 114 -10.45 -6.51 0.61
C PRO A 114 -11.86 -6.36 1.22
N GLY A 115 -12.31 -7.34 2.00
CA GLY A 115 -13.58 -7.29 2.74
C GLY A 115 -13.63 -6.18 3.79
N LEU A 116 -12.48 -5.71 4.30
CA LEU A 116 -12.40 -4.68 5.34
C LEU A 116 -12.70 -3.27 4.78
N LEU A 117 -12.27 -3.01 3.54
CA LEU A 117 -12.23 -1.68 2.93
C LEU A 117 -13.57 -0.90 2.96
N PRO A 118 -14.75 -1.50 2.67
CA PRO A 118 -16.00 -0.74 2.70
C PRO A 118 -16.32 -0.13 4.08
N GLY A 119 -15.92 -0.80 5.16
CA GLY A 119 -16.17 -0.36 6.53
C GLY A 119 -15.03 0.44 7.16
N THR A 120 -13.80 0.27 6.69
CA THR A 120 -12.62 0.94 7.26
C THR A 120 -12.24 2.21 6.51
N ALA A 121 -12.17 2.17 5.17
CA ALA A 121 -11.70 3.30 4.36
C ALA A 121 -12.61 4.55 4.46
N ARG A 122 -13.90 4.36 4.77
CA ARG A 122 -14.86 5.47 4.97
C ARG A 122 -14.85 6.03 6.38
N ALA A 123 -14.26 5.33 7.35
CA ALA A 123 -14.26 5.72 8.75
C ALA A 123 -13.11 6.70 9.11
N THR A 124 -12.31 7.11 8.12
CA THR A 124 -11.13 7.96 8.30
C THR A 124 -11.07 9.04 7.22
N PRO A 125 -10.55 10.25 7.53
CA PRO A 125 -10.28 11.27 6.52
C PRO A 125 -9.03 10.98 5.68
N LEU A 126 -8.27 9.93 6.01
CA LEU A 126 -7.08 9.52 5.26
C LEU A 126 -7.44 9.15 3.82
N GLN A 127 -6.70 9.67 2.85
CA GLN A 127 -6.88 9.26 1.45
C GLN A 127 -6.19 7.92 1.22
N VAL A 128 -6.98 6.85 1.19
CA VAL A 128 -6.45 5.49 0.97
C VAL A 128 -6.60 5.10 -0.49
N LEU A 129 -5.49 4.70 -1.10
CA LEU A 129 -5.46 3.97 -2.36
C LEU A 129 -5.13 2.49 -2.06
N PRO A 130 -6.15 1.63 -1.93
CA PRO A 130 -5.90 0.20 -1.71
C PRO A 130 -5.39 -0.47 -3.00
N PHE A 131 -4.42 -1.37 -2.85
CA PHE A 131 -3.93 -2.25 -3.89
C PHE A 131 -4.22 -3.69 -3.49
N LEU A 132 -5.09 -4.35 -4.23
CA LEU A 132 -5.60 -5.66 -3.87
C LEU A 132 -4.56 -6.74 -4.14
N GLU A 133 -4.14 -7.44 -3.09
CA GLU A 133 -3.03 -8.39 -3.17
C GLU A 133 -3.42 -9.67 -3.93
N LEU A 134 -2.56 -10.07 -4.86
CA LEU A 134 -2.69 -11.32 -5.63
C LEU A 134 -1.43 -12.16 -5.45
N ILE A 135 -1.63 -13.38 -4.94
CA ILE A 135 -0.59 -14.38 -4.72
C ILE A 135 -0.95 -15.65 -5.51
N ARG A 136 0.03 -16.21 -6.23
CA ARG A 136 -0.05 -17.53 -6.84
C ARG A 136 1.35 -18.08 -7.02
N ILE A 137 1.68 -19.11 -6.25
CA ILE A 137 2.98 -19.79 -6.36
C ILE A 137 2.94 -20.98 -7.33
N ARG A 138 1.83 -21.72 -7.33
CA ARG A 138 1.65 -22.93 -8.14
C ARG A 138 1.34 -22.61 -9.60
N ALA A 139 2.19 -23.09 -10.50
CA ALA A 139 2.07 -22.87 -11.94
C ALA A 139 1.02 -23.76 -12.62
N ASP A 140 0.63 -24.87 -11.99
CA ASP A 140 -0.39 -25.80 -12.49
C ASP A 140 -1.83 -25.33 -12.25
N LEU A 141 -2.00 -24.26 -11.47
CA LEU A 141 -3.30 -23.63 -11.21
C LEU A 141 -3.54 -22.48 -12.20
N ASP A 142 -4.83 -22.18 -12.44
CA ASP A 142 -5.21 -21.11 -13.35
C ASP A 142 -4.71 -19.73 -12.85
N ALA A 143 -3.88 -19.09 -13.67
CA ALA A 143 -3.36 -17.76 -13.43
C ALA A 143 -4.42 -16.65 -13.60
N MET A 144 -5.53 -16.93 -14.29
CA MET A 144 -6.61 -15.96 -14.49
C MET A 144 -7.62 -15.93 -13.34
N GLU A 145 -7.74 -17.01 -12.56
CA GLU A 145 -8.68 -17.09 -11.43
C GLU A 145 -8.51 -15.91 -10.44
N PRO A 146 -7.30 -15.56 -9.94
CA PRO A 146 -7.14 -14.42 -9.03
C PRO A 146 -7.54 -13.10 -9.68
N VAL A 147 -7.28 -12.92 -10.98
CA VAL A 147 -7.66 -11.70 -11.70
C VAL A 147 -9.17 -11.59 -11.82
N HIS A 148 -9.87 -12.69 -12.07
CA HIS A 148 -11.34 -12.71 -12.12
C HIS A 148 -11.95 -12.33 -10.75
N GLN A 149 -11.47 -12.93 -9.66
CA GLN A 149 -11.93 -12.61 -8.30
C GLN A 149 -11.67 -11.14 -7.93
N VAL A 150 -10.50 -10.61 -8.32
CA VAL A 150 -10.17 -9.21 -8.07
C VAL A 150 -11.05 -8.27 -8.89
N ARG A 151 -11.40 -8.59 -10.15
CA ARG A 151 -12.32 -7.77 -10.95
C ARG A 151 -13.68 -7.57 -10.28
N GLU A 152 -14.23 -8.63 -9.70
CA GLU A 152 -15.50 -8.54 -8.95
C GLU A 152 -15.37 -7.63 -7.73
N THR A 153 -14.25 -7.75 -7.02
CA THR A 153 -13.94 -6.91 -5.86
C THR A 153 -13.75 -5.44 -6.26
N LEU A 154 -13.01 -5.16 -7.34
CA LEU A 154 -12.85 -3.81 -7.88
C LEU A 154 -14.20 -3.18 -8.25
N ALA A 155 -15.08 -3.95 -8.89
CA ALA A 155 -16.42 -3.48 -9.24
C ALA A 155 -17.25 -3.15 -7.97
N ARG A 156 -17.17 -3.97 -6.93
CA ARG A 156 -17.85 -3.73 -5.64
C ARG A 156 -17.31 -2.49 -4.94
N LEU A 157 -15.99 -2.34 -4.86
CA LEU A 157 -15.34 -1.15 -4.27
C LEU A 157 -15.66 0.13 -5.05
N GLY A 158 -15.69 0.05 -6.38
CA GLY A 158 -16.08 1.16 -7.25
C GLY A 158 -17.50 1.65 -6.99
N ARG A 159 -18.47 0.73 -6.79
CA ARG A 159 -19.85 1.10 -6.36
C ARG A 159 -19.88 1.75 -4.98
N ALA A 160 -18.91 1.43 -4.12
CA ALA A 160 -18.71 2.09 -2.84
C ALA A 160 -17.88 3.39 -2.94
N GLY A 161 -17.55 3.86 -4.14
CA GLY A 161 -16.79 5.10 -4.36
C GLY A 161 -15.29 4.98 -4.07
N LEU A 162 -14.78 3.76 -3.84
CA LEU A 162 -13.36 3.50 -3.62
C LEU A 162 -12.68 3.11 -4.93
N ARG A 163 -11.55 3.75 -5.22
CA ARG A 163 -10.68 3.39 -6.34
C ARG A 163 -9.56 2.52 -5.81
N ALA A 164 -9.33 1.38 -6.45
CA ALA A 164 -8.30 0.43 -6.04
C ALA A 164 -7.38 0.06 -7.21
N GLY A 165 -6.15 -0.34 -6.89
CA GLY A 165 -5.18 -0.93 -7.81
C GLY A 165 -5.04 -2.44 -7.60
N LEU A 166 -4.10 -3.04 -8.34
CA LEU A 166 -3.71 -4.44 -8.16
C LEU A 166 -2.34 -4.50 -7.49
N SER A 167 -2.13 -5.48 -6.62
CA SER A 167 -0.83 -5.78 -6.03
C SER A 167 -0.45 -7.23 -6.29
N PRO A 168 0.08 -7.62 -7.46
CA PRO A 168 0.78 -8.90 -7.54
C PRO A 168 1.92 -8.88 -6.52
N HIS A 169 1.87 -9.74 -5.50
CA HIS A 169 2.64 -9.57 -4.26
C HIS A 169 4.16 -9.39 -4.49
N ALA A 170 4.81 -10.36 -5.12
CA ALA A 170 6.24 -10.35 -5.40
C ALA A 170 6.60 -11.35 -6.51
N PRO A 171 7.74 -11.21 -7.21
CA PRO A 171 8.20 -12.17 -8.21
C PRO A 171 8.31 -13.61 -7.68
N TYR A 172 8.72 -13.78 -6.41
CA TYR A 172 8.88 -15.10 -5.80
C TYR A 172 7.52 -15.75 -5.43
N SER A 173 6.47 -14.95 -5.20
CA SER A 173 5.16 -15.44 -4.73
C SER A 173 4.05 -15.41 -5.80
N THR A 174 4.36 -14.91 -7.00
CA THR A 174 3.38 -14.66 -8.05
C THR A 174 3.94 -15.18 -9.37
N THR A 175 3.25 -16.15 -9.99
CA THR A 175 3.73 -16.75 -11.24
C THR A 175 3.92 -15.71 -12.35
N PRO A 176 4.88 -15.93 -13.28
CA PRO A 176 5.04 -15.08 -14.45
C PRO A 176 3.75 -14.90 -15.28
N ALA A 177 2.90 -15.93 -15.33
CA ALA A 177 1.60 -15.86 -15.99
C ALA A 177 0.64 -14.88 -15.29
N LEU A 178 0.53 -14.93 -13.96
CA LEU A 178 -0.30 -14.01 -13.19
C LEU A 178 0.25 -12.58 -13.26
N LEU A 179 1.57 -12.38 -13.19
CA LEU A 179 2.20 -11.06 -13.38
C LEU A 179 1.80 -10.43 -14.72
N ARG A 180 1.89 -11.20 -15.82
CA ARG A 180 1.45 -10.75 -17.15
C ARG A 180 -0.05 -10.48 -17.20
N ALA A 181 -0.86 -11.27 -16.53
CA ALA A 181 -2.30 -11.06 -16.45
C ALA A 181 -2.65 -9.75 -15.71
N CYS A 182 -2.03 -9.48 -14.57
CA CYS A 182 -2.17 -8.22 -13.83
C CYS A 182 -1.73 -7.02 -14.68
N ALA A 183 -0.62 -7.12 -15.43
CA ALA A 183 -0.15 -6.06 -16.31
C ALA A 183 -1.17 -5.76 -17.45
N ARG A 184 -1.75 -6.80 -18.07
CA ARG A 184 -2.80 -6.64 -19.09
C ARG A 184 -4.06 -5.99 -18.50
N GLU A 185 -4.50 -6.45 -17.33
CA GLU A 185 -5.69 -5.91 -16.64
C GLU A 185 -5.47 -4.44 -16.26
N SER A 186 -4.28 -4.11 -15.77
CA SER A 186 -3.87 -2.72 -15.48
C SER A 186 -3.91 -1.85 -16.72
N ALA A 187 -3.34 -2.29 -17.84
CA ALA A 187 -3.36 -1.54 -19.09
C ALA A 187 -4.79 -1.34 -19.62
N ALA A 188 -5.63 -2.38 -19.61
CA ALA A 188 -7.00 -2.34 -20.13
C ALA A 188 -7.91 -1.41 -19.32
N ASN A 189 -7.75 -1.38 -17.99
CA ASN A 189 -8.65 -0.67 -17.09
C ASN A 189 -8.02 0.57 -16.41
N ARG A 190 -6.78 0.92 -16.80
CA ARG A 190 -6.00 2.03 -16.23
C ARG A 190 -5.84 1.92 -14.71
N LEU A 191 -5.67 0.70 -14.21
CA LEU A 191 -5.43 0.42 -12.80
C LEU A 191 -3.95 0.64 -12.47
N ARG A 192 -3.66 1.08 -11.25
CA ARG A 192 -2.29 1.18 -10.75
C ARG A 192 -1.81 -0.19 -10.25
N LEU A 193 -0.51 -0.41 -10.32
CA LEU A 193 0.16 -1.62 -9.80
C LEU A 193 1.06 -1.26 -8.62
N MET A 194 1.16 -2.19 -7.68
CA MET A 194 2.14 -2.22 -6.58
C MET A 194 2.74 -3.62 -6.52
N ILE A 195 4.02 -3.75 -6.20
CA ILE A 195 4.70 -5.05 -6.12
C ILE A 195 5.96 -4.90 -5.26
N HIS A 196 6.25 -5.90 -4.42
CA HIS A 196 7.54 -6.03 -3.76
C HIS A 196 8.56 -6.60 -4.75
N VAL A 197 9.74 -5.99 -4.85
CA VAL A 197 10.82 -6.44 -5.74
C VAL A 197 12.16 -6.24 -5.06
N ALA A 198 13.01 -7.26 -5.12
CA ALA A 198 14.36 -7.22 -4.54
C ALA A 198 14.36 -6.84 -3.04
N GLU A 199 13.41 -7.40 -2.30
CA GLU A 199 13.16 -7.14 -0.88
C GLU A 199 14.25 -7.75 0.00
N SER A 200 14.84 -8.88 -0.41
CA SER A 200 15.79 -9.61 0.41
C SER A 200 16.97 -10.19 -0.36
N ARG A 201 18.05 -10.51 0.38
CA ARG A 201 19.17 -11.30 -0.16
C ARG A 201 18.71 -12.68 -0.62
N GLU A 202 17.76 -13.29 0.07
CA GLU A 202 17.24 -14.62 -0.30
C GLU A 202 16.44 -14.58 -1.60
N GLU A 203 15.67 -13.52 -1.86
CA GLU A 203 15.04 -13.29 -3.17
C GLU A 203 16.11 -13.17 -4.26
N PHE A 204 17.16 -12.38 -4.02
CA PHE A 204 18.26 -12.23 -4.96
C PHE A 204 18.99 -13.56 -5.24
N ASP A 205 19.31 -14.32 -4.19
CA ASP A 205 20.00 -15.61 -4.32
C ASP A 205 19.13 -16.68 -4.98
N MET A 206 17.82 -16.65 -4.74
CA MET A 206 16.87 -17.50 -5.46
C MET A 206 16.93 -17.22 -6.96
N PHE A 207 16.72 -15.97 -7.39
CA PHE A 207 16.59 -15.66 -8.80
C PHE A 207 17.89 -15.69 -9.59
N LEU A 208 19.02 -15.23 -9.01
CA LEU A 208 20.29 -15.11 -9.74
C LEU A 208 21.17 -16.37 -9.64
N ARG A 209 20.87 -17.26 -8.69
CA ARG A 209 21.75 -18.38 -8.35
C ARG A 209 21.02 -19.70 -8.16
N GLY A 210 19.69 -19.73 -8.33
CA GLY A 210 18.87 -20.92 -8.20
C GLY A 210 19.01 -21.62 -6.85
N ARG A 211 19.17 -20.87 -5.74
CA ARG A 211 19.47 -21.47 -4.44
C ARG A 211 18.97 -20.68 -3.23
N GLY A 212 19.01 -21.34 -2.08
CA GLY A 212 18.82 -20.72 -0.78
C GLY A 212 17.47 -21.05 -0.15
N PRO A 213 17.23 -20.64 1.09
CA PRO A 213 16.05 -21.06 1.85
C PRO A 213 14.72 -20.74 1.16
N LEU A 214 14.62 -19.55 0.54
CA LEU A 214 13.41 -19.12 -0.17
C LEU A 214 13.16 -19.98 -1.42
N HIS A 215 14.21 -20.27 -2.19
CA HIS A 215 14.16 -21.14 -3.36
C HIS A 215 13.65 -22.54 -2.98
N ASP A 216 14.31 -23.18 -2.00
CA ASP A 216 14.01 -24.55 -1.61
C ASP A 216 12.61 -24.67 -1.02
N TRP A 217 12.20 -23.70 -0.20
CA TRP A 217 10.85 -23.63 0.36
C TRP A 217 9.79 -23.49 -0.73
N LEU A 218 9.95 -22.54 -1.67
CA LEU A 218 8.96 -22.31 -2.71
C LEU A 218 8.88 -23.50 -3.69
N GLN A 219 10.01 -24.09 -4.05
CA GLN A 219 10.07 -25.30 -4.88
C GLN A 219 9.31 -26.45 -4.19
N ALA A 220 9.57 -26.69 -2.90
CA ALA A 220 8.86 -27.70 -2.11
C ALA A 220 7.35 -27.43 -2.01
N ASN A 221 6.91 -26.17 -2.16
CA ASN A 221 5.50 -25.77 -2.16
C ASN A 221 4.90 -25.62 -3.57
N GLY A 222 5.57 -26.18 -4.59
CA GLY A 222 5.03 -26.30 -5.94
C GLY A 222 5.20 -25.07 -6.82
N ARG A 223 6.10 -24.13 -6.46
CA ARG A 223 6.54 -23.08 -7.38
C ARG A 223 7.41 -23.69 -8.47
N ASP A 224 7.11 -23.36 -9.72
CA ASP A 224 8.02 -23.60 -10.84
C ASP A 224 9.24 -22.68 -10.67
N VAL A 225 10.44 -23.25 -10.57
CA VAL A 225 11.72 -22.52 -10.37
C VAL A 225 12.57 -22.49 -11.64
N SER A 226 12.00 -22.83 -12.80
CA SER A 226 12.69 -22.74 -14.10
C SER A 226 13.05 -21.30 -14.53
N ASP A 227 12.61 -20.30 -13.76
CA ASP A 227 12.94 -18.89 -13.93
C ASP A 227 14.05 -18.39 -12.98
N CYS A 228 14.77 -19.31 -12.34
CA CYS A 228 15.81 -19.04 -11.35
C CYS A 228 17.18 -19.57 -11.84
N ASP A 229 17.92 -18.77 -12.62
CA ASP A 229 19.20 -19.14 -13.27
C ASP A 229 20.34 -18.14 -12.98
#